data_AF-G8BIZ3-F1
#
_entry.id   AF-G8BIZ3-F1
#
_cell.length_a   1.000
_cell.length_b   1.000
_cell.length_c   1.000
_cell.angle_alpha   90.00
_cell.angle_beta   90.00
_cell.angle_gamma   90.00
#
_symmetry.space_group_name_H-M   'P 1'
#
loop_
_entity.id
_entity.type
_entity.pdbx_description
1 polymer ?
#
loop_
_entity_poly.entity_id
_entity_poly.type
_entity_poly.pdbx_seq_one_letter_code
_entity_poly.pdbx_strand_id
1 'polypeptide(L)'
;MQVLLKAQVLLWLLVATAWGRDFQGGNTVDWGTQNVGNGDVHIHSGAIWSIINNAASDFHGNIQVDSNAGLYVSSVTPSVALSATLYDSIYGFVNNGVVSFNAIKGAPGYSFWIMGNRFENNGDLFFSASGEGSVASGIKGLDWHNNGLIHIYQKMKSDSYAYLGYHGKTVVNNGQVCFTNQNWYQLSGMLGSGCVTAQGKSSFYFMNTALKISEDEILYLTNGETSIMAVGSINDPQTFHVRGFGTDKNGIANKIGLTATLSSPVSGKSPWSYNARDGILTLYVGLYTQNFEIGTGYDFTKFQIVSDTSRGIPGIYLGAVQYNGPPPNPGVPAECKPCKSIPGIPGIDKPPATSYSIETAPSTSTKPISTPPIPPQTSGAPGLIKTVTVYATATVTATSTFTTTGTVRG
;
A
#
# COMPACT_ATOMS: atom_id res chain seq x y z
N MET A 1 39.76 -4.20 -35.44
CA MET A 1 39.57 -4.02 -33.98
C MET A 1 38.27 -3.29 -33.63
N GLN A 2 37.97 -2.11 -34.19
CA GLN A 2 36.70 -1.38 -33.94
C GLN A 2 35.41 -2.13 -34.34
N VAL A 3 35.42 -2.90 -35.43
CA VAL A 3 34.24 -3.66 -35.89
C VAL A 3 33.93 -4.84 -34.96
N LEU A 4 34.98 -5.50 -34.43
CA LEU A 4 34.84 -6.59 -33.45
C LEU A 4 34.29 -6.07 -32.11
N LEU A 5 34.74 -4.89 -31.68
CA LEU A 5 34.28 -4.24 -30.45
C LEU A 5 32.80 -3.83 -30.56
N LYS A 6 32.39 -3.27 -31.72
CA LYS A 6 30.99 -2.92 -31.99
C LYS A 6 30.09 -4.16 -32.04
N ALA A 7 30.54 -5.24 -32.67
CA ALA A 7 29.81 -6.50 -32.73
C ALA A 7 29.69 -7.15 -31.34
N GLN A 8 30.73 -7.09 -30.51
CA GLN A 8 30.67 -7.55 -29.12
C GLN A 8 29.69 -6.70 -28.30
N VAL A 9 29.74 -5.37 -28.36
CA VAL A 9 28.81 -4.50 -27.63
C VAL A 9 27.35 -4.73 -28.06
N LEU A 10 27.09 -4.89 -29.37
CA LEU A 10 25.76 -5.26 -29.89
C LEU A 10 25.32 -6.64 -29.41
N LEU A 11 26.21 -7.63 -29.36
CA LEU A 11 25.90 -8.97 -28.87
C LEU A 11 25.62 -8.96 -27.35
N TRP A 12 26.38 -8.20 -26.56
CA TRP A 12 26.13 -8.02 -25.12
C TRP A 12 24.81 -7.28 -24.84
N LEU A 13 24.47 -6.26 -25.64
CA LEU A 13 23.16 -5.59 -25.57
C LEU A 13 22.02 -6.55 -25.94
N LEU A 14 22.18 -7.39 -26.98
CA LEU A 14 21.18 -8.38 -27.38
C LEU A 14 21.01 -9.52 -26.36
N VAL A 15 22.10 -9.94 -25.69
CA VAL A 15 22.06 -10.94 -24.61
C VAL A 15 21.40 -10.36 -23.35
N ALA A 16 21.64 -9.08 -23.02
CA ALA A 16 20.92 -8.39 -21.94
C ALA A 16 19.40 -8.30 -22.22
N THR A 17 18.99 -8.10 -23.48
CA THR A 17 17.58 -8.13 -23.88
C THR A 17 16.95 -9.54 -23.90
N ALA A 18 17.75 -10.61 -23.86
CA ALA A 18 17.23 -11.98 -23.94
C ALA A 18 16.67 -12.52 -22.61
N TRP A 19 16.96 -11.85 -21.49
CA TRP A 19 16.52 -12.28 -20.16
C TRP A 19 15.47 -11.37 -19.53
N GLY A 20 15.47 -10.07 -19.86
CA GLY A 20 14.44 -9.13 -19.41
C GLY A 20 13.01 -9.53 -19.81
N ARG A 21 12.04 -9.11 -19.00
CA ARG A 21 10.60 -9.28 -19.24
C ARG A 21 10.00 -7.93 -19.59
N ASP A 22 9.52 -7.80 -20.82
CA ASP A 22 8.91 -6.58 -21.35
C ASP A 22 7.46 -6.84 -21.75
N PHE A 23 6.51 -6.10 -21.17
CA PHE A 23 5.07 -6.28 -21.38
C PHE A 23 4.46 -5.01 -22.00
N GLN A 24 4.06 -5.08 -23.27
CA GLN A 24 3.64 -3.90 -24.06
C GLN A 24 2.13 -3.70 -24.16
N GLY A 25 1.31 -4.59 -23.60
CA GLY A 25 -0.14 -4.41 -23.51
C GLY A 25 -0.89 -5.66 -23.08
N GLY A 26 -2.15 -5.47 -22.67
CA GLY A 26 -3.05 -6.55 -22.28
C GLY A 26 -2.71 -7.19 -20.95
N ASN A 27 -3.36 -8.32 -20.64
CA ASN A 27 -3.18 -9.01 -19.37
C ASN A 27 -2.41 -10.31 -19.59
N THR A 28 -1.24 -10.42 -18.99
CA THR A 28 -0.49 -11.67 -18.88
C THR A 28 -0.71 -12.26 -17.50
N VAL A 29 -1.15 -13.52 -17.45
CA VAL A 29 -1.44 -14.23 -16.20
C VAL A 29 -0.67 -15.55 -16.18
N ASP A 30 0.32 -15.64 -15.30
CA ASP A 30 1.15 -16.82 -15.12
C ASP A 30 0.82 -17.53 -13.81
N TRP A 31 0.74 -18.86 -13.86
CA TRP A 31 0.35 -19.70 -12.73
C TRP A 31 1.47 -20.65 -12.29
N GLY A 32 1.55 -20.91 -10.98
CA GLY A 32 2.47 -21.88 -10.41
C GLY A 32 3.93 -21.42 -10.50
N THR A 33 4.85 -22.38 -10.57
CA THR A 33 6.29 -22.10 -10.60
C THR A 33 6.68 -21.30 -11.83
N GLN A 34 7.12 -20.07 -11.62
CA GLN A 34 7.60 -19.18 -12.67
C GLN A 34 9.05 -18.78 -12.41
N ASN A 35 9.88 -18.82 -13.46
CA ASN A 35 11.19 -18.19 -13.40
C ASN A 35 11.05 -16.72 -13.78
N VAL A 36 10.88 -15.88 -12.75
CA VAL A 36 10.78 -14.43 -12.88
C VAL A 36 12.14 -13.72 -12.84
N GLY A 37 13.20 -14.47 -12.50
CA GLY A 37 14.34 -13.93 -11.76
C GLY A 37 15.64 -13.77 -12.52
N ASN A 38 15.64 -13.36 -13.78
CA ASN A 38 16.88 -12.98 -14.47
C ASN A 38 16.60 -11.81 -15.42
N GLY A 39 17.12 -10.61 -15.10
CA GLY A 39 17.01 -9.44 -15.96
C GLY A 39 15.89 -8.46 -15.58
N ASP A 40 15.89 -7.32 -16.25
CA ASP A 40 14.98 -6.21 -15.98
C ASP A 40 13.52 -6.57 -16.30
N VAL A 41 12.58 -6.03 -15.52
CA VAL A 41 11.14 -6.14 -15.74
C VAL A 41 10.59 -4.75 -16.07
N HIS A 42 9.98 -4.61 -17.24
CA HIS A 42 9.25 -3.40 -17.63
C HIS A 42 7.82 -3.74 -18.04
N ILE A 43 6.86 -3.17 -17.32
CA ILE A 43 5.43 -3.23 -17.66
C ILE A 43 5.00 -1.86 -18.19
N HIS A 44 4.79 -1.78 -19.50
CA HIS A 44 4.40 -0.55 -20.18
C HIS A 44 2.93 -0.22 -19.91
N SER A 45 2.55 1.04 -20.17
CA SER A 45 1.19 1.51 -20.02
C SER A 45 0.18 0.63 -20.77
N GLY A 46 -0.93 0.28 -20.12
CA GLY A 46 -1.95 -0.60 -20.68
C GLY A 46 -1.64 -2.10 -20.56
N ALA A 47 -0.53 -2.47 -19.93
CA ALA A 47 -0.16 -3.86 -19.66
C ALA A 47 -0.32 -4.22 -18.17
N ILE A 48 -0.71 -5.47 -17.92
CA ILE A 48 -0.75 -6.08 -16.59
C ILE A 48 -0.01 -7.40 -16.64
N TRP A 49 0.87 -7.63 -15.65
CA TRP A 49 1.44 -8.94 -15.39
C TRP A 49 1.00 -9.43 -14.01
N SER A 50 0.36 -10.60 -13.98
CA SER A 50 -0.14 -11.25 -12.77
C SER A 50 0.50 -12.63 -12.62
N ILE A 51 1.24 -12.83 -11.54
CA ILE A 51 1.90 -14.09 -11.18
C ILE A 51 1.14 -14.68 -9.99
N ILE A 52 0.58 -15.88 -10.15
CA ILE A 52 -0.31 -16.50 -9.17
C ILE A 52 0.26 -17.84 -8.69
N ASN A 53 0.31 -18.04 -7.38
CA ASN A 53 0.81 -19.25 -6.70
C ASN A 53 2.27 -19.61 -7.07
N ASN A 54 3.08 -18.63 -7.43
CA ASN A 54 4.53 -18.81 -7.52
C ASN A 54 5.15 -18.64 -6.13
N ALA A 55 5.69 -19.71 -5.56
CA ALA A 55 6.24 -19.67 -4.21
C ALA A 55 7.43 -18.70 -4.08
N ALA A 56 8.26 -18.60 -5.13
CA ALA A 56 9.45 -17.75 -5.16
C ALA A 56 9.42 -16.82 -6.39
N SER A 57 8.94 -15.60 -6.18
CA SER A 57 9.00 -14.52 -7.16
C SER A 57 10.15 -13.58 -6.80
N ASP A 58 11.37 -14.05 -7.04
CA ASP A 58 12.60 -13.32 -6.72
C ASP A 58 13.13 -12.62 -7.99
N PHE A 59 13.00 -11.30 -8.02
CA PHE A 59 13.42 -10.45 -9.11
C PHE A 59 14.93 -10.15 -9.00
N HIS A 60 15.67 -10.38 -10.09
CA HIS A 60 17.11 -10.10 -10.21
C HIS A 60 17.37 -9.16 -11.39
N GLY A 61 16.85 -7.94 -11.28
CA GLY A 61 16.92 -6.88 -12.27
C GLY A 61 16.13 -5.66 -11.84
N ASN A 62 16.23 -4.57 -12.59
CA ASN A 62 15.43 -3.38 -12.35
C ASN A 62 13.94 -3.68 -12.58
N ILE A 63 13.06 -3.07 -11.79
CA ILE A 63 11.61 -3.17 -11.98
C ILE A 63 11.09 -1.77 -12.33
N GLN A 64 10.44 -1.66 -13.48
CA GLN A 64 9.73 -0.47 -13.91
C GLN A 64 8.27 -0.80 -14.26
N VAL A 65 7.35 -0.10 -13.60
CA VAL A 65 5.91 -0.18 -13.88
C VAL A 65 5.42 1.21 -14.26
N ASP A 66 4.96 1.38 -15.49
CA ASP A 66 4.50 2.67 -16.00
C ASP A 66 3.11 3.04 -15.47
N SER A 67 2.70 4.30 -15.70
CA SER A 67 1.33 4.73 -15.41
C SER A 67 0.32 3.89 -16.19
N ASN A 68 -0.83 3.57 -15.57
CA ASN A 68 -1.84 2.67 -16.13
C ASN A 68 -1.32 1.26 -16.46
N ALA A 69 -0.28 0.81 -15.76
CA ALA A 69 0.24 -0.55 -15.82
C ALA A 69 0.15 -1.23 -14.44
N GLY A 70 0.35 -2.55 -14.38
CA GLY A 70 0.36 -3.23 -13.08
C GLY A 70 1.15 -4.53 -12.99
N LEU A 71 1.84 -4.70 -11.85
CA LEU A 71 2.51 -5.92 -11.43
C LEU A 71 1.78 -6.53 -10.23
N TYR A 72 1.31 -7.76 -10.37
CA TYR A 72 0.60 -8.48 -9.32
C TYR A 72 1.32 -9.78 -9.04
N VAL A 73 1.66 -10.03 -7.78
CA VAL A 73 2.28 -11.28 -7.32
C VAL A 73 1.44 -11.80 -6.16
N SER A 74 0.78 -12.93 -6.36
CA SER A 74 -0.27 -13.37 -5.44
C SER A 74 -0.19 -14.85 -5.08
N SER A 75 -0.59 -15.17 -3.85
CA SER A 75 -0.89 -16.54 -3.42
C SER A 75 -2.36 -16.62 -3.03
N VAL A 76 -3.06 -17.56 -3.67
CA VAL A 76 -4.50 -17.80 -3.51
C VAL A 76 -4.82 -19.16 -2.90
N THR A 77 -3.81 -19.84 -2.35
CA THR A 77 -3.95 -21.14 -1.69
C THR A 77 -3.16 -21.19 -0.39
N PRO A 78 -3.69 -21.82 0.67
CA PRO A 78 -3.00 -21.98 1.96
C PRO A 78 -1.78 -22.91 1.89
N SER A 79 -1.49 -23.52 0.73
CA SER A 79 -0.34 -24.40 0.52
C SER A 79 0.91 -23.68 -0.02
N VAL A 80 0.78 -22.42 -0.46
CA VAL A 80 1.89 -21.66 -1.05
C VAL A 80 2.22 -20.44 -0.19
N ALA A 81 3.38 -20.48 0.44
CA ALA A 81 3.98 -19.31 1.08
C ALA A 81 4.59 -18.42 0.00
N LEU A 82 4.14 -17.16 -0.07
CA LEU A 82 4.55 -16.25 -1.13
C LEU A 82 5.83 -15.51 -0.76
N SER A 83 6.90 -15.71 -1.53
CA SER A 83 8.04 -14.79 -1.58
C SER A 83 7.91 -13.90 -2.80
N ALA A 84 7.89 -12.58 -2.60
CA ALA A 84 7.93 -11.58 -3.66
C ALA A 84 9.00 -10.55 -3.31
N THR A 85 10.17 -10.67 -3.95
CA THR A 85 11.38 -10.01 -3.47
C THR A 85 12.22 -9.42 -4.58
N LEU A 86 12.80 -8.25 -4.31
CA LEU A 86 13.96 -7.69 -5.00
C LEU A 86 15.01 -7.51 -3.90
N TYR A 87 16.08 -8.31 -3.88
CA TYR A 87 17.03 -8.32 -2.75
C TYR A 87 18.38 -7.66 -3.02
N ASP A 88 18.72 -7.43 -4.29
CA ASP A 88 20.05 -6.94 -4.64
C ASP A 88 20.16 -5.43 -4.47
N SER A 89 21.22 -4.98 -3.81
CA SER A 89 21.49 -3.56 -3.56
C SER A 89 21.80 -2.73 -4.81
N ILE A 90 21.95 -3.37 -5.98
CA ILE A 90 22.34 -2.71 -7.23
C ILE A 90 21.16 -2.34 -8.14
N TYR A 91 19.99 -2.94 -7.93
CA TYR A 91 18.83 -2.73 -8.82
C TYR A 91 17.91 -1.63 -8.31
N GLY A 92 17.20 -1.00 -9.24
CA GLY A 92 16.20 0.02 -8.98
C GLY A 92 14.78 -0.52 -9.05
N PHE A 93 13.89 0.07 -8.26
CA PHE A 93 12.45 -0.12 -8.31
C PHE A 93 11.77 1.23 -8.60
N VAL A 94 11.03 1.30 -9.70
CA VAL A 94 10.24 2.48 -10.10
C VAL A 94 8.81 2.07 -10.37
N ASN A 95 7.87 2.60 -9.58
CA ASN A 95 6.45 2.34 -9.73
C ASN A 95 5.65 3.62 -9.98
N ASN A 96 5.08 3.74 -11.19
CA ASN A 96 4.12 4.78 -11.57
C ASN A 96 2.69 4.22 -11.75
N GLY A 97 2.51 2.90 -11.62
CA GLY A 97 1.24 2.19 -11.82
C GLY A 97 0.76 1.53 -10.53
N VAL A 98 0.42 0.24 -10.59
CA VAL A 98 0.03 -0.55 -9.42
C VAL A 98 0.97 -1.74 -9.23
N VAL A 99 1.57 -1.85 -8.05
CA VAL A 99 2.33 -3.04 -7.64
C VAL A 99 1.64 -3.66 -6.43
N SER A 100 1.26 -4.93 -6.50
CA SER A 100 0.55 -5.61 -5.42
C SER A 100 1.11 -6.99 -5.13
N PHE A 101 1.71 -7.14 -3.96
CA PHE A 101 2.10 -8.42 -3.39
C PHE A 101 1.02 -8.88 -2.41
N ASN A 102 0.32 -9.96 -2.75
CA ASN A 102 -0.91 -10.39 -2.06
C ASN A 102 -0.85 -11.85 -1.61
N ALA A 103 -0.62 -12.05 -0.33
CA ALA A 103 -0.66 -13.35 0.36
C ALA A 103 -1.83 -13.45 1.34
N ILE A 104 -2.94 -12.71 1.14
CA ILE A 104 -4.10 -12.76 2.04
C ILE A 104 -4.71 -14.17 2.13
N LYS A 105 -4.72 -14.91 1.01
CA LYS A 105 -5.22 -16.28 0.90
C LYS A 105 -4.10 -17.33 0.86
N GLY A 106 -2.84 -16.89 1.03
CA GLY A 106 -1.65 -17.73 0.95
C GLY A 106 -1.36 -18.48 2.24
N ALA A 107 -0.36 -19.37 2.22
CA ALA A 107 0.14 -20.01 3.42
C ALA A 107 0.75 -18.98 4.40
N PRO A 108 0.77 -19.26 5.71
CA PRO A 108 1.56 -18.48 6.66
C PRO A 108 3.05 -18.43 6.25
N GLY A 109 3.72 -17.29 6.46
CA GLY A 109 5.17 -17.16 6.19
C GLY A 109 5.54 -16.45 4.87
N TYR A 110 4.76 -15.46 4.44
CA TYR A 110 5.09 -14.62 3.28
C TYR A 110 6.40 -13.84 3.48
N SER A 111 7.09 -13.49 2.39
CA SER A 111 8.29 -12.66 2.39
C SER A 111 8.16 -11.55 1.36
N PHE A 112 8.06 -10.30 1.81
CA PHE A 112 7.93 -9.13 0.94
C PHE A 112 9.07 -8.16 1.20
N TRP A 113 9.93 -8.01 0.18
CA TRP A 113 11.10 -7.15 0.26
C TRP A 113 11.34 -6.45 -1.05
N ILE A 114 11.51 -5.12 -1.00
CA ILE A 114 12.06 -4.36 -2.11
C ILE A 114 13.34 -3.72 -1.59
N MET A 115 14.49 -4.24 -2.00
CA MET A 115 15.82 -3.78 -1.63
C MET A 115 16.58 -3.39 -2.89
N GLY A 116 17.26 -2.25 -2.87
CA GLY A 116 17.86 -1.71 -4.07
C GLY A 116 18.68 -0.45 -3.86
N ASN A 117 19.31 0.02 -4.93
CA ASN A 117 19.97 1.31 -4.93
C ASN A 117 18.96 2.46 -5.03
N ARG A 118 17.80 2.23 -5.65
CA ARG A 118 16.73 3.21 -5.85
C ARG A 118 15.38 2.58 -5.60
N PHE A 119 14.54 3.29 -4.85
CA PHE A 119 13.13 3.04 -4.68
C PHE A 119 12.38 4.34 -4.97
N GLU A 120 11.57 4.34 -6.01
CA GLU A 120 10.68 5.45 -6.35
C GLU A 120 9.26 4.95 -6.55
N ASN A 121 8.34 5.43 -5.71
CA ASN A 121 6.93 5.09 -5.79
C ASN A 121 6.09 6.35 -6.02
N ASN A 122 5.57 6.50 -7.23
CA ASN A 122 4.60 7.53 -7.62
C ASN A 122 3.18 6.95 -7.78
N GLY A 123 3.07 5.62 -7.92
CA GLY A 123 1.82 4.87 -8.04
C GLY A 123 1.30 4.30 -6.72
N ASP A 124 0.61 3.16 -6.80
CA ASP A 124 0.12 2.42 -5.64
C ASP A 124 0.94 1.16 -5.41
N LEU A 125 1.46 0.97 -4.19
CA LEU A 125 2.21 -0.21 -3.76
C LEU A 125 1.50 -0.88 -2.59
N PHE A 126 1.22 -2.19 -2.71
CA PHE A 126 0.52 -2.96 -1.69
C PHE A 126 1.34 -4.17 -1.23
N PHE A 127 1.55 -4.28 0.07
CA PHE A 127 2.02 -5.50 0.75
C PHE A 127 0.88 -6.04 1.60
N SER A 128 0.27 -7.14 1.19
CA SER A 128 -0.99 -7.63 1.78
C SER A 128 -0.89 -9.08 2.22
N ALA A 129 -1.27 -9.36 3.46
CA ALA A 129 -1.18 -10.71 4.01
C ALA A 129 -2.33 -11.06 4.97
N SER A 130 -2.46 -12.36 5.28
CA SER A 130 -3.48 -12.84 6.23
C SER A 130 -3.19 -12.34 7.65
N GLY A 131 -1.95 -12.46 8.10
CA GLY A 131 -1.58 -12.25 9.51
C GLY A 131 -1.72 -13.51 10.38
N GLU A 132 -1.93 -14.67 9.78
CA GLU A 132 -1.88 -15.95 10.50
C GLU A 132 -0.45 -16.28 10.98
N GLY A 133 0.56 -15.83 10.23
CA GLY A 133 1.97 -15.88 10.60
C GLY A 133 2.54 -14.52 11.00
N SER A 134 3.73 -14.55 11.61
CA SER A 134 4.52 -13.37 11.98
C SER A 134 5.79 -13.31 11.12
N VAL A 135 5.97 -12.24 10.36
CA VAL A 135 7.11 -12.07 9.45
C VAL A 135 7.61 -10.63 9.45
N ALA A 136 8.88 -10.45 9.08
CA ALA A 136 9.43 -9.15 8.74
C ALA A 136 9.27 -8.88 7.24
N SER A 137 8.89 -7.66 6.90
CA SER A 137 8.85 -7.17 5.52
C SER A 137 9.48 -5.79 5.43
N GLY A 138 9.74 -5.29 4.23
CA GLY A 138 10.19 -3.91 4.13
C GLY A 138 10.59 -3.45 2.75
N ILE A 139 10.82 -2.15 2.68
CA ILE A 139 11.26 -1.45 1.49
C ILE A 139 12.55 -0.72 1.86
N LYS A 140 13.68 -1.09 1.29
CA LYS A 140 15.02 -0.56 1.61
C LYS A 140 15.71 -0.09 0.33
N GLY A 141 15.64 1.20 0.06
CA GLY A 141 16.39 1.87 -1.01
C GLY A 141 17.52 2.70 -0.43
N LEU A 142 18.68 2.78 -1.11
CA LEU A 142 19.69 3.80 -0.79
C LEU A 142 19.18 5.20 -1.12
N ASP A 143 18.53 5.32 -2.28
CA ASP A 143 17.71 6.46 -2.69
C ASP A 143 16.25 6.06 -2.57
N TRP A 144 15.51 6.63 -1.60
CA TRP A 144 14.14 6.20 -1.27
C TRP A 144 13.18 7.38 -1.30
N HIS A 145 12.22 7.31 -2.22
CA HIS A 145 11.19 8.32 -2.44
C HIS A 145 9.81 7.70 -2.60
N ASN A 146 8.85 8.21 -1.83
CA ASN A 146 7.42 7.93 -2.01
C ASN A 146 6.65 9.23 -2.25
N ASN A 147 6.01 9.35 -3.41
CA ASN A 147 5.04 10.40 -3.73
C ASN A 147 3.61 9.83 -3.92
N GLY A 148 3.49 8.51 -4.08
CA GLY A 148 2.24 7.78 -4.27
C GLY A 148 1.67 7.21 -2.96
N LEU A 149 1.09 6.01 -3.04
CA LEU A 149 0.60 5.25 -1.91
C LEU A 149 1.49 4.03 -1.65
N ILE A 150 1.82 3.79 -0.39
CA ILE A 150 2.29 2.50 0.13
C ILE A 150 1.26 1.99 1.13
N HIS A 151 0.76 0.77 0.98
CA HIS A 151 -0.18 0.18 1.93
C HIS A 151 0.30 -1.19 2.38
N ILE A 152 0.67 -1.27 3.66
CA ILE A 152 1.09 -2.48 4.34
C ILE A 152 -0.09 -2.98 5.17
N TYR A 153 -0.65 -4.11 4.77
CA TYR A 153 -1.93 -4.60 5.23
C TYR A 153 -1.84 -6.02 5.80
N GLN A 154 -2.54 -6.22 6.90
CA GLN A 154 -2.87 -7.52 7.45
C GLN A 154 -4.37 -7.65 7.70
N LYS A 155 -4.95 -8.79 7.32
CA LYS A 155 -6.34 -9.11 7.66
C LYS A 155 -6.53 -9.22 9.18
N MET A 156 -5.56 -9.81 9.88
CA MET A 156 -5.53 -9.86 11.34
C MET A 156 -4.14 -9.48 11.88
N LYS A 157 -4.12 -8.87 13.08
CA LYS A 157 -2.88 -8.43 13.71
C LYS A 157 -2.00 -9.62 14.13
N SER A 158 -0.74 -9.62 13.71
CA SER A 158 0.28 -10.53 14.24
C SER A 158 1.49 -9.79 14.82
N ASP A 159 2.57 -10.51 15.10
CA ASP A 159 3.85 -9.92 15.53
C ASP A 159 4.68 -9.44 14.33
N SER A 160 4.09 -9.46 13.12
CA SER A 160 4.72 -8.92 11.92
C SER A 160 4.99 -7.44 12.05
N TYR A 161 6.06 -7.01 11.40
CA TYR A 161 6.46 -5.61 11.32
C TYR A 161 7.05 -5.32 9.94
N ALA A 162 7.01 -4.05 9.55
CA ALA A 162 7.65 -3.57 8.35
C ALA A 162 8.70 -2.49 8.64
N TYR A 163 9.72 -2.46 7.78
CA TYR A 163 10.71 -1.39 7.71
C TYR A 163 10.49 -0.52 6.47
N LEU A 164 10.70 0.79 6.66
CA LEU A 164 10.80 1.77 5.58
C LEU A 164 12.23 2.31 5.61
N GLY A 165 13.00 2.10 4.55
CA GLY A 165 14.40 2.50 4.45
C GLY A 165 15.42 1.58 5.14
N TYR A 166 16.69 1.79 4.78
CA TYR A 166 17.81 1.18 5.47
C TYR A 166 17.98 1.75 6.89
N HIS A 167 18.51 0.93 7.79
CA HIS A 167 18.72 1.34 9.18
C HIS A 167 19.76 2.47 9.24
N GLY A 168 19.51 3.50 10.06
CA GLY A 168 20.41 4.64 10.18
C GLY A 168 20.46 5.55 8.96
N LYS A 169 19.61 5.30 7.94
CA LYS A 169 19.46 6.14 6.76
C LYS A 169 18.17 6.94 6.85
N THR A 170 17.95 7.76 5.83
CA THR A 170 16.79 8.63 5.74
C THR A 170 16.00 8.29 4.49
N VAL A 171 14.69 8.34 4.62
CA VAL A 171 13.74 8.17 3.51
C VAL A 171 12.99 9.47 3.27
N VAL A 172 12.46 9.69 2.05
CA VAL A 172 11.62 10.85 1.73
C VAL A 172 10.19 10.40 1.42
N ASN A 173 9.23 10.79 2.25
CA ASN A 173 7.81 10.57 2.04
C ASN A 173 7.09 11.90 1.77
N ASN A 174 6.58 12.08 0.56
CA ASN A 174 5.64 13.16 0.21
C ASN A 174 4.25 12.60 -0.13
N GLY A 175 4.11 11.28 -0.07
CA GLY A 175 2.88 10.56 -0.38
C GLY A 175 2.15 10.07 0.86
N GLN A 176 1.36 9.02 0.66
CA GLN A 176 0.61 8.35 1.72
C GLN A 176 1.27 7.01 2.04
N VAL A 177 1.46 6.71 3.32
CA VAL A 177 1.77 5.37 3.82
C VAL A 177 0.65 4.91 4.74
N CYS A 178 0.16 3.70 4.56
CA CYS A 178 -0.95 3.14 5.30
C CYS A 178 -0.55 1.81 5.95
N PHE A 179 -0.84 1.68 7.24
CA PHE A 179 -0.66 0.45 8.00
C PHE A 179 -2.01 -0.05 8.52
N THR A 180 -2.43 -1.24 8.12
CA THR A 180 -3.65 -1.89 8.65
C THR A 180 -3.30 -3.15 9.41
N ASN A 181 -3.59 -3.19 10.71
CA ASN A 181 -3.23 -4.30 11.60
C ASN A 181 -1.75 -4.70 11.49
N GLN A 182 -0.85 -3.73 11.26
CA GLN A 182 0.57 -3.97 11.02
C GLN A 182 1.41 -3.15 11.99
N ASN A 183 2.61 -3.65 12.32
CA ASN A 183 3.58 -2.84 13.04
C ASN A 183 4.51 -2.11 12.08
N TRP A 184 4.85 -0.88 12.42
CA TRP A 184 5.98 -0.18 11.82
C TRP A 184 7.10 -0.09 12.84
N TYR A 185 8.28 -0.60 12.49
CA TYR A 185 9.49 -0.39 13.28
C TYR A 185 10.32 0.69 12.61
N GLN A 186 10.40 1.85 13.24
CA GLN A 186 11.18 2.96 12.71
C GLN A 186 12.66 2.77 13.09
N LEU A 187 13.47 2.51 12.06
CA LEU A 187 14.94 2.42 12.15
C LEU A 187 15.65 3.39 11.20
N SER A 188 14.88 4.22 10.47
CA SER A 188 15.32 5.22 9.52
C SER A 188 14.69 6.58 9.87
N GLY A 189 15.34 7.68 9.49
CA GLY A 189 14.69 9.00 9.51
C GLY A 189 13.70 9.12 8.36
N MET A 190 12.71 9.99 8.49
CA MET A 190 11.70 10.26 7.47
C MET A 190 11.62 11.76 7.22
N LEU A 191 12.00 12.19 6.04
CA LEU A 191 11.82 13.56 5.55
C LEU A 191 10.58 13.66 4.66
N GLY A 192 10.20 14.88 4.33
CA GLY A 192 9.08 15.18 3.44
C GLY A 192 7.91 15.77 4.20
N SER A 193 6.78 15.83 3.51
CA SER A 193 5.53 16.45 3.97
C SER A 193 4.34 15.51 3.76
N GLY A 194 4.58 14.21 3.87
CA GLY A 194 3.59 13.18 3.61
C GLY A 194 2.75 12.85 4.83
N CYS A 195 2.04 11.72 4.73
CA CYS A 195 1.29 11.18 5.84
C CYS A 195 1.52 9.68 6.03
N VAL A 196 1.67 9.25 7.29
CA VAL A 196 1.68 7.85 7.71
C VAL A 196 0.46 7.56 8.58
N THR A 197 -0.44 6.73 8.10
CA THR A 197 -1.70 6.40 8.75
C THR A 197 -1.69 5.02 9.41
N ALA A 198 -1.99 4.97 10.71
CA ALA A 198 -2.29 3.74 11.43
C ALA A 198 -3.80 3.52 11.47
N GLN A 199 -4.26 2.33 11.05
CA GLN A 199 -5.66 1.92 11.11
C GLN A 199 -5.84 0.50 11.66
N GLY A 200 -7.01 0.23 12.24
CA GLY A 200 -7.30 -1.05 12.88
C GLY A 200 -6.50 -1.23 14.17
N LYS A 201 -5.69 -2.30 14.24
CA LYS A 201 -4.81 -2.60 15.39
C LYS A 201 -3.33 -2.31 15.11
N SER A 202 -3.05 -1.37 14.20
CA SER A 202 -1.67 -1.04 13.84
C SER A 202 -0.91 -0.35 14.97
N SER A 203 0.40 -0.57 15.04
CA SER A 203 1.23 0.04 16.08
C SER A 203 2.55 0.53 15.52
N PHE A 204 2.94 1.74 15.89
CA PHE A 204 4.20 2.35 15.48
C PHE A 204 5.17 2.29 16.63
N TYR A 205 6.33 1.68 16.38
CA TYR A 205 7.42 1.62 17.33
C TYR A 205 8.57 2.49 16.83
N PHE A 206 8.73 3.64 17.47
CA PHE A 206 9.84 4.57 17.22
C PHE A 206 11.03 4.20 18.08
N MET A 207 11.78 3.22 17.57
CA MET A 207 12.92 2.60 18.23
C MET A 207 14.16 3.49 18.19
N ASN A 208 14.27 4.33 17.17
CA ASN A 208 15.45 5.17 16.96
C ASN A 208 15.04 6.64 16.78
N THR A 209 14.65 7.26 17.88
CA THR A 209 14.29 8.68 17.97
C THR A 209 15.50 9.62 17.91
N ALA A 210 16.71 9.12 17.62
CA ALA A 210 17.82 9.97 17.18
C ALA A 210 17.71 10.29 15.68
N LEU A 211 17.04 9.44 14.90
CA LEU A 211 16.73 9.70 13.49
C LEU A 211 15.44 10.49 13.40
N LYS A 212 15.49 11.64 12.73
CA LYS A 212 14.40 12.61 12.71
C LYS A 212 13.28 12.15 11.78
N ILE A 213 12.05 12.26 12.25
CA ILE A 213 10.86 12.38 11.41
C ILE A 213 10.60 13.88 11.23
N SER A 214 10.36 14.31 10.00
CA SER A 214 10.09 15.70 9.63
C SER A 214 8.93 16.27 10.43
N GLU A 215 9.00 17.57 10.77
CA GLU A 215 7.87 18.29 11.36
C GLU A 215 6.72 18.46 10.35
N ASP A 216 6.98 18.35 9.05
CA ASP A 216 5.93 18.39 8.03
C ASP A 216 5.28 17.01 7.78
N GLU A 217 5.80 15.94 8.39
CA GLU A 217 5.24 14.59 8.26
C GLU A 217 4.13 14.37 9.29
N ILE A 218 2.94 13.96 8.82
CA ILE A 218 1.79 13.72 9.69
C ILE A 218 1.63 12.24 10.03
N LEU A 219 1.60 11.92 11.32
CA LEU A 219 1.20 10.62 11.83
C LEU A 219 -0.29 10.63 12.14
N TYR A 220 -1.10 9.89 11.38
CA TYR A 220 -2.54 9.86 11.57
C TYR A 220 -3.01 8.55 12.23
N LEU A 221 -3.60 8.66 13.42
CA LEU A 221 -4.24 7.56 14.13
C LEU A 221 -5.74 7.57 13.84
N THR A 222 -6.21 6.70 12.95
CA THR A 222 -7.64 6.59 12.63
C THR A 222 -8.31 5.50 13.46
N ASN A 223 -9.50 5.82 14.00
CA ASN A 223 -10.53 4.91 14.51
C ASN A 223 -10.04 3.46 14.74
N GLY A 224 -9.61 3.15 15.96
CA GLY A 224 -9.08 1.81 16.23
C GLY A 224 -8.35 1.69 17.56
N GLU A 225 -7.73 0.53 17.74
CA GLU A 225 -6.84 0.21 18.86
C GLU A 225 -5.39 0.54 18.47
N THR A 226 -5.17 1.68 17.80
CA THR A 226 -3.84 2.02 17.27
C THR A 226 -2.92 2.59 18.35
N SER A 227 -1.62 2.45 18.17
CA SER A 227 -0.64 2.88 19.16
C SER A 227 0.61 3.49 18.55
N ILE A 228 1.20 4.46 19.24
CA ILE A 228 2.58 4.90 19.05
C ILE A 228 3.33 4.66 20.36
N MET A 229 4.44 3.93 20.29
CA MET A 229 5.40 3.78 21.38
C MET A 229 6.76 4.32 20.93
N ALA A 230 7.31 5.29 21.65
CA ALA A 230 8.57 5.94 21.30
C ALA A 230 9.64 5.78 22.40
N VAL A 231 10.91 5.76 21.99
CA VAL A 231 12.04 5.88 22.92
C VAL A 231 12.20 7.36 23.30
N GLY A 232 12.16 7.67 24.59
CA GLY A 232 12.39 9.03 25.09
C GLY A 232 13.86 9.46 25.00
N SER A 233 14.10 10.77 25.00
CA SER A 233 15.42 11.40 24.93
C SER A 233 15.62 12.40 26.07
N ILE A 234 16.85 12.51 26.58
CA ILE A 234 17.19 13.52 27.60
C ILE A 234 17.56 14.86 26.91
N ASN A 235 18.34 14.78 25.83
CA ASN A 235 19.03 15.94 25.28
C ASN A 235 18.32 16.55 24.06
N ASP A 236 17.58 15.72 23.33
CA ASP A 236 17.00 16.10 22.03
C ASP A 236 15.69 15.33 21.78
N PRO A 237 14.65 15.57 22.58
CA PRO A 237 13.32 15.01 22.32
C PRO A 237 12.77 15.60 21.02
N GLN A 238 12.34 14.72 20.11
CA GLN A 238 11.67 15.16 18.89
C GLN A 238 10.23 15.63 19.21
N THR A 239 9.57 16.27 18.25
CA THR A 239 8.13 16.52 18.32
C THR A 239 7.47 15.80 17.16
N PHE A 240 6.75 14.72 17.44
CA PHE A 240 5.99 14.01 16.42
C PHE A 240 4.64 14.68 16.21
N HIS A 241 4.28 14.98 14.96
CA HIS A 241 2.98 15.57 14.66
C HIS A 241 1.95 14.46 14.48
N VAL A 242 0.99 14.39 15.41
CA VAL A 242 0.02 13.32 15.50
C VAL A 242 -1.38 13.89 15.34
N ARG A 243 -2.22 13.22 14.56
CA ARG A 243 -3.64 13.58 14.38
C ARG A 243 -4.53 12.38 14.73
N GLY A 244 -5.75 12.66 15.17
CA GLY A 244 -6.72 11.61 15.53
C GLY A 244 -6.48 10.91 16.87
N PHE A 245 -5.65 11.49 17.76
CA PHE A 245 -5.48 10.95 19.11
C PHE A 245 -6.76 11.12 19.93
N GLY A 246 -7.30 10.02 20.46
CA GLY A 246 -8.56 10.06 21.20
C GLY A 246 -9.30 8.73 21.20
N THR A 247 -10.52 8.78 21.72
CA THR A 247 -11.48 7.68 21.78
C THR A 247 -12.52 7.83 20.67
N ASP A 248 -12.71 6.78 19.88
CA ASP A 248 -13.71 6.75 18.83
C ASP A 248 -15.15 6.66 19.38
N LYS A 249 -16.13 6.73 18.49
CA LYS A 249 -17.56 6.64 18.83
C LYS A 249 -17.97 5.31 19.47
N ASN A 250 -17.15 4.27 19.35
CA ASN A 250 -17.40 2.95 19.92
C ASN A 250 -16.68 2.74 21.26
N GLY A 251 -16.02 3.78 21.79
CA GLY A 251 -15.28 3.71 23.06
C GLY A 251 -13.87 3.12 22.92
N ILE A 252 -13.35 3.00 21.69
CA ILE A 252 -12.02 2.44 21.44
C ILE A 252 -11.01 3.59 21.35
N ALA A 253 -10.01 3.58 22.22
CA ALA A 253 -9.01 4.63 22.31
C ALA A 253 -7.69 4.23 21.65
N ASN A 254 -7.13 5.16 20.88
CA ASN A 254 -5.74 5.12 20.46
C ASN A 254 -4.81 5.46 21.64
N LYS A 255 -3.55 4.99 21.57
CA LYS A 255 -2.55 5.18 22.63
C LYS A 255 -1.31 5.88 22.11
N ILE A 256 -0.74 6.74 22.94
CA ILE A 256 0.58 7.34 22.71
C ILE A 256 1.40 7.09 23.98
N GLY A 257 2.57 6.51 23.85
CA GLY A 257 3.39 6.10 24.99
C GLY A 257 4.87 6.07 24.74
N LEU A 258 5.59 5.72 25.80
CA LEU A 258 7.05 5.53 25.81
C LEU A 258 7.40 4.10 26.15
N THR A 259 8.59 3.66 25.73
CA THR A 259 9.08 2.27 25.91
C THR A 259 9.45 1.89 27.34
N ALA A 260 8.93 2.61 28.34
CA ALA A 260 9.12 2.38 29.76
C ALA A 260 7.94 2.98 30.55
N THR A 261 7.74 2.53 31.79
CA THR A 261 6.67 3.03 32.65
C THR A 261 6.80 4.54 32.85
N LEU A 262 5.69 5.27 32.58
CA LEU A 262 5.67 6.71 32.67
C LEU A 262 5.89 7.15 34.12
N SER A 263 6.85 8.06 34.30
CA SER A 263 7.22 8.59 35.61
C SER A 263 7.68 10.04 35.47
N SER A 264 7.26 10.90 36.39
CA SER A 264 7.58 12.33 36.32
C SER A 264 9.01 12.60 36.78
N PRO A 265 9.75 13.55 36.17
CA PRO A 265 11.03 14.02 36.71
C PRO A 265 10.88 14.74 38.05
N VAL A 266 9.67 15.21 38.39
CA VAL A 266 9.38 15.97 39.59
C VAL A 266 8.40 15.20 40.46
N SER A 267 8.77 14.95 41.72
CA SER A 267 7.91 14.26 42.68
C SER A 267 6.53 14.92 42.81
N GLY A 268 5.46 14.13 42.79
CA GLY A 268 4.08 14.60 42.90
C GLY A 268 3.50 15.25 41.64
N LYS A 269 4.24 15.29 40.51
CA LYS A 269 3.72 15.75 39.22
C LYS A 269 3.28 14.58 38.35
N SER A 270 2.37 14.86 37.42
CA SER A 270 1.94 13.90 36.41
C SER A 270 3.14 13.50 35.53
N PRO A 271 3.24 12.24 35.06
CA PRO A 271 4.26 11.81 34.12
C PRO A 271 3.90 12.16 32.67
N TRP A 272 3.02 13.13 32.48
CA TRP A 272 2.69 13.78 31.22
C TRP A 272 2.30 15.24 31.47
N SER A 273 2.43 16.08 30.45
CA SER A 273 1.94 17.45 30.44
C SER A 273 1.38 17.80 29.06
N TYR A 274 0.34 18.62 29.01
CA TYR A 274 -0.23 19.10 27.75
C TYR A 274 -0.22 20.63 27.70
N ASN A 275 0.44 21.18 26.69
CA ASN A 275 0.45 22.61 26.41
C ASN A 275 -0.73 22.95 25.48
N ALA A 276 -1.78 23.54 26.05
CA ALA A 276 -2.99 23.86 25.30
C ALA A 276 -2.84 24.96 24.24
N ARG A 277 -1.79 25.79 24.32
CA ARG A 277 -1.49 26.83 23.32
C ARG A 277 -0.93 26.21 22.05
N ASP A 278 0.02 25.30 22.21
CA ASP A 278 0.79 24.73 21.10
C ASP A 278 0.30 23.34 20.68
N GLY A 279 -0.62 22.73 21.44
CA GLY A 279 -1.14 21.39 21.16
C GLY A 279 -0.18 20.24 21.50
N ILE A 280 0.86 20.50 22.31
CA ILE A 280 1.94 19.53 22.56
C ILE A 280 1.67 18.73 23.84
N LEU A 281 1.52 17.41 23.69
CA LEU A 281 1.58 16.41 24.75
C LEU A 281 3.02 15.95 24.93
N THR A 282 3.59 16.20 26.11
CA THR A 282 4.91 15.69 26.52
C THR A 282 4.73 14.54 27.49
N LEU A 283 5.41 13.42 27.23
CA LEU A 283 5.45 12.26 28.11
C LEU A 283 6.83 12.14 28.78
N TYR A 284 6.86 11.59 29.99
CA TYR A 284 8.08 11.48 30.80
C TYR A 284 8.34 10.05 31.29
N VAL A 285 9.62 9.67 31.27
CA VAL A 285 10.17 8.53 32.00
C VAL A 285 11.37 9.04 32.79
N GLY A 286 11.10 9.56 34.00
CA GLY A 286 12.10 10.28 34.78
C GLY A 286 12.62 11.48 33.99
N LEU A 287 13.92 11.48 33.67
CA LEU A 287 14.56 12.56 32.91
C LEU A 287 14.38 12.43 31.38
N TYR A 288 13.95 11.28 30.88
CA TYR A 288 13.71 11.08 29.45
C TYR A 288 12.35 11.64 29.07
N THR A 289 12.29 12.37 27.97
CA THR A 289 11.05 12.99 27.47
C THR A 289 10.87 12.74 25.98
N GLN A 290 9.63 12.90 25.51
CA GLN A 290 9.30 12.89 24.09
C GLN A 290 8.03 13.71 23.88
N ASN A 291 7.99 14.48 22.79
CA ASN A 291 6.87 15.36 22.49
C ASN A 291 6.03 14.80 21.35
N PHE A 292 4.72 15.03 21.46
CA PHE A 292 3.72 14.71 20.46
C PHE A 292 2.82 15.94 20.30
N GLU A 293 2.86 16.59 19.14
CA GLU A 293 1.92 17.67 18.80
C GLU A 293 0.62 17.01 18.33
N ILE A 294 -0.38 16.95 19.22
CA ILE A 294 -1.64 16.22 19.01
C ILE A 294 -2.79 17.12 18.55
N GLY A 295 -2.53 18.42 18.37
CA GLY A 295 -3.51 19.47 18.13
C GLY A 295 -4.00 20.15 19.41
N THR A 296 -4.62 21.32 19.25
CA THR A 296 -5.23 22.09 20.34
C THR A 296 -6.63 21.57 20.72
N GLY A 297 -7.16 22.00 21.87
CA GLY A 297 -8.57 21.75 22.26
C GLY A 297 -8.82 20.52 23.14
N TYR A 298 -7.79 19.76 23.52
CA TYR A 298 -7.94 18.64 24.46
C TYR A 298 -8.22 19.11 25.89
N ASP A 299 -9.11 18.39 26.58
CA ASP A 299 -9.40 18.58 28.01
C ASP A 299 -8.42 17.75 28.85
N PHE A 300 -7.57 18.43 29.63
CA PHE A 300 -6.54 17.78 30.44
C PHE A 300 -7.10 16.75 31.46
N THR A 301 -8.37 16.86 31.86
CA THR A 301 -8.99 15.93 32.82
C THR A 301 -9.31 14.56 32.24
N LYS A 302 -9.28 14.42 30.91
CA LYS A 302 -9.63 13.19 30.19
C LYS A 302 -8.42 12.34 29.80
N PHE A 303 -7.20 12.82 30.06
CA PHE A 303 -6.00 12.01 29.85
C PHE A 303 -5.87 10.98 30.97
N GLN A 304 -5.62 9.73 30.58
CA GLN A 304 -5.47 8.62 31.51
C GLN A 304 -4.20 7.85 31.18
N ILE A 305 -3.41 7.55 32.20
CA ILE A 305 -2.25 6.64 32.08
C ILE A 305 -2.78 5.21 31.99
N VAL A 306 -2.31 4.50 30.98
CA VAL A 306 -2.72 3.12 30.68
C VAL A 306 -1.51 2.29 30.29
N SER A 307 -1.69 0.97 30.31
CA SER A 307 -0.72 0.04 29.74
C SER A 307 -0.93 -0.08 28.24
N ASP A 308 0.19 -0.22 27.51
CA ASP A 308 0.16 -0.67 26.13
C ASP A 308 0.61 -2.12 26.06
N THR A 309 -0.23 -2.98 25.50
CA THR A 309 0.04 -4.41 25.29
C THR A 309 -0.21 -4.78 23.83
N SER A 310 -0.07 -3.80 22.93
CA SER A 310 -0.27 -4.00 21.49
C SER A 310 0.67 -5.08 20.98
N ARG A 311 0.10 -6.02 20.22
CA ARG A 311 0.81 -7.22 19.78
C ARG A 311 1.98 -6.88 18.85
N GLY A 312 3.14 -7.46 19.13
CA GLY A 312 4.35 -7.29 18.32
C GLY A 312 5.05 -5.95 18.49
N ILE A 313 4.78 -5.20 19.56
CA ILE A 313 5.66 -4.14 20.07
C ILE A 313 5.90 -4.38 21.57
N PRO A 314 6.88 -3.75 22.22
CA PRO A 314 7.11 -3.92 23.65
C PRO A 314 5.84 -3.59 24.46
N GLY A 315 5.39 -4.54 25.28
CA GLY A 315 4.28 -4.34 26.20
C GLY A 315 4.75 -3.61 27.46
N ILE A 316 4.25 -2.42 27.72
CA ILE A 316 4.70 -1.55 28.82
C ILE A 316 3.54 -1.27 29.77
N TYR A 317 3.72 -1.68 31.03
CA TYR A 317 2.78 -1.36 32.10
C TYR A 317 2.82 0.13 32.43
N LEU A 318 1.66 0.79 32.38
CA LEU A 318 1.53 2.24 32.59
C LEU A 318 2.50 3.07 31.72
N GLY A 319 2.81 2.57 30.52
CA GLY A 319 3.75 3.19 29.58
C GLY A 319 3.13 4.18 28.60
N ALA A 320 1.80 4.31 28.59
CA ALA A 320 1.09 5.11 27.61
C ALA A 320 0.03 6.00 28.24
N VAL A 321 -0.42 6.96 27.45
CA VAL A 321 -1.58 7.80 27.72
C VAL A 321 -2.63 7.54 26.65
N GLN A 322 -3.88 7.47 27.09
CA GLN A 322 -5.05 7.56 26.23
C GLN A 322 -5.86 8.80 26.58
N TYR A 323 -6.67 9.28 25.64
CA TYR A 323 -7.58 10.39 25.87
C TYR A 323 -9.04 9.90 25.82
N ASN A 324 -9.73 9.97 26.96
CA ASN A 324 -11.11 9.48 27.18
C ASN A 324 -12.17 10.45 26.63
N GLY A 325 -12.00 10.88 25.39
CA GLY A 325 -12.96 11.69 24.65
C GLY A 325 -12.64 11.64 23.15
N PRO A 326 -13.54 12.14 22.29
CA PRO A 326 -13.27 12.23 20.87
C PRO A 326 -12.12 13.22 20.59
N PRO A 327 -11.30 12.99 19.54
CA PRO A 327 -10.31 13.98 19.10
C PRO A 327 -11.01 15.34 18.88
N PRO A 328 -10.50 16.45 19.45
CA PRO A 328 -11.15 17.76 19.34
C PRO A 328 -11.34 18.26 17.91
N ASN A 329 -10.40 17.91 17.02
CA ASN A 329 -10.44 18.22 15.60
C ASN A 329 -10.59 16.89 14.82
N PRO A 330 -11.80 16.35 14.70
CA PRO A 330 -12.03 15.10 13.99
C PRO A 330 -11.94 15.32 12.47
N GLY A 331 -11.56 14.26 11.76
CA GLY A 331 -11.42 14.29 10.31
C GLY A 331 -10.10 13.69 9.86
N VAL A 332 -9.97 13.54 8.54
CA VAL A 332 -8.70 13.18 7.91
C VAL A 332 -7.90 14.49 7.73
N PRO A 333 -6.64 14.56 8.20
CA PRO A 333 -5.78 15.72 7.98
C PRO A 333 -5.61 16.05 6.50
N ALA A 334 -5.33 17.30 6.14
CA ALA A 334 -5.26 17.73 4.74
C ALA A 334 -4.12 17.04 3.96
N GLU A 335 -3.05 16.71 4.68
CA GLU A 335 -1.86 16.00 4.20
C GLU A 335 -2.14 14.51 3.98
N CYS A 336 -3.16 13.97 4.65
CA CYS A 336 -3.52 12.56 4.59
C CYS A 336 -4.63 12.29 3.57
N LYS A 337 -4.55 11.12 2.93
CA LYS A 337 -5.59 10.59 2.05
C LYS A 337 -6.17 9.31 2.67
N PRO A 338 -7.46 8.98 2.44
CA PRO A 338 -8.00 7.69 2.84
C PRO A 338 -7.18 6.54 2.27
N CYS A 339 -6.90 5.53 3.09
CA CYS A 339 -6.20 4.33 2.63
C CYS A 339 -7.04 3.59 1.58
N LYS A 340 -6.44 3.27 0.43
CA LYS A 340 -7.12 2.53 -0.64
C LYS A 340 -7.40 1.09 -0.19
N SER A 341 -8.44 0.49 -0.76
CA SER A 341 -8.66 -0.95 -0.62
C SER A 341 -7.56 -1.74 -1.34
N ILE A 342 -7.23 -2.93 -0.82
CA ILE A 342 -6.32 -3.85 -1.52
C ILE A 342 -6.92 -4.21 -2.89
N PRO A 343 -6.15 -4.08 -3.99
CA PRO A 343 -6.66 -4.38 -5.31
C PRO A 343 -6.98 -5.86 -5.47
N GLY A 344 -7.95 -6.16 -6.34
CA GLY A 344 -8.22 -7.54 -6.76
C GLY A 344 -7.04 -8.14 -7.53
N ILE A 345 -7.00 -9.47 -7.61
CA ILE A 345 -5.98 -10.25 -8.29
C ILE A 345 -6.41 -10.48 -9.75
N PRO A 346 -5.75 -9.86 -10.75
CA PRO A 346 -6.06 -10.11 -12.15
C PRO A 346 -5.86 -11.58 -12.52
N GLY A 347 -6.85 -12.17 -13.19
CA GLY A 347 -6.89 -13.61 -13.47
C GLY A 347 -7.67 -14.44 -12.45
N ILE A 348 -8.09 -13.85 -11.32
CA ILE A 348 -8.96 -14.47 -10.30
C ILE A 348 -10.21 -13.65 -10.10
N ASP A 349 -10.03 -12.39 -9.74
CA ASP A 349 -11.12 -11.48 -9.42
C ASP A 349 -11.67 -10.92 -10.73
N LYS A 350 -13.00 -10.86 -10.84
CA LYS A 350 -13.62 -10.17 -11.96
C LYS A 350 -13.17 -8.71 -11.91
N PRO A 351 -12.84 -8.09 -13.06
CA PRO A 351 -12.65 -6.65 -13.11
C PRO A 351 -13.86 -5.99 -12.42
N PRO A 352 -13.67 -4.91 -11.64
CA PRO A 352 -14.80 -4.15 -11.13
C PRO A 352 -15.75 -3.89 -12.31
N ALA A 353 -17.05 -4.07 -12.10
CA ALA A 353 -18.04 -3.78 -13.13
C ALA A 353 -17.95 -2.29 -13.44
N THR A 354 -17.13 -1.94 -14.43
CA THR A 354 -16.93 -0.56 -14.82
C THR A 354 -18.21 -0.10 -15.48
N SER A 355 -19.02 0.64 -14.74
CA SER A 355 -19.97 1.59 -15.28
C SER A 355 -19.18 2.79 -15.82
N TYR A 356 -18.39 2.56 -16.87
CA TYR A 356 -18.12 3.66 -17.78
C TYR A 356 -19.38 3.79 -18.62
N SER A 357 -20.21 4.78 -18.33
CA SER A 357 -21.16 5.28 -19.31
C SER A 357 -20.34 5.70 -20.53
N ILE A 358 -20.34 4.87 -21.56
CA ILE A 358 -20.04 5.34 -22.91
C ILE A 358 -21.16 6.32 -23.21
N GLU A 359 -20.87 7.61 -23.02
CA GLU A 359 -21.72 8.68 -23.51
C GLU A 359 -21.73 8.52 -25.03
N THR A 360 -22.74 7.81 -25.52
CA THR A 360 -22.99 7.68 -26.95
C THR A 360 -23.60 9.00 -27.33
N ALA A 361 -22.76 9.99 -27.60
CA ALA A 361 -23.21 11.25 -28.17
C ALA A 361 -23.99 10.93 -29.45
N PRO A 362 -25.28 11.29 -29.55
CA PRO A 362 -26.00 11.16 -30.80
C PRO A 362 -25.39 12.14 -31.79
N SER A 363 -24.78 11.62 -32.85
CA SER A 363 -24.31 12.40 -33.99
C SER A 363 -25.51 13.01 -34.73
N THR A 364 -26.03 14.14 -34.26
CA THR A 364 -26.87 15.02 -35.06
C THR A 364 -25.98 15.93 -35.90
N SER A 365 -25.57 15.43 -37.08
CA SER A 365 -25.10 16.29 -38.15
C SER A 365 -26.00 16.11 -39.37
N THR A 366 -27.07 16.88 -39.40
CA THR A 366 -27.84 17.16 -40.61
C THR A 366 -27.04 18.10 -41.49
N LYS A 367 -26.33 17.55 -42.47
CA LYS A 367 -25.91 18.31 -43.65
C LYS A 367 -26.38 17.56 -44.91
N PRO A 368 -27.29 18.13 -45.71
CA PRO A 368 -27.79 17.47 -46.90
C PRO A 368 -26.70 17.39 -47.97
N ILE A 369 -26.43 16.18 -48.46
CA ILE A 369 -25.61 15.92 -49.64
C ILE A 369 -26.49 16.11 -50.88
N SER A 370 -26.10 17.04 -51.75
CA SER A 370 -26.67 17.23 -53.09
C SER A 370 -26.19 16.13 -54.04
N THR A 371 -27.12 15.36 -54.60
CA THR A 371 -26.89 14.37 -55.65
C THR A 371 -26.77 15.03 -57.03
N PRO A 372 -25.73 14.72 -57.83
CA PRO A 372 -25.78 14.90 -59.28
C PRO A 372 -26.47 13.68 -59.95
N PRO A 373 -27.11 13.85 -61.13
CA PRO A 373 -27.82 12.76 -61.80
C PRO A 373 -26.86 11.79 -62.52
N ILE A 374 -27.14 10.48 -62.43
CA ILE A 374 -26.45 9.42 -63.16
C ILE A 374 -27.27 9.05 -64.43
N PRO A 375 -26.67 8.97 -65.63
CA PRO A 375 -27.32 8.55 -66.88
C PRO A 375 -27.50 7.01 -66.99
N PRO A 376 -28.33 6.51 -67.94
CA PRO A 376 -28.88 5.15 -67.87
C PRO A 376 -27.96 4.02 -68.38
N GLN A 377 -28.28 2.85 -67.86
CA GLN A 377 -27.67 1.51 -67.94
C GLN A 377 -27.17 1.02 -69.31
N THR A 378 -26.13 0.17 -69.26
CA THR A 378 -26.01 -1.03 -70.11
C THR A 378 -25.41 -2.21 -69.34
N SER A 379 -25.79 -3.40 -69.81
CA SER A 379 -25.75 -4.78 -69.29
C SER A 379 -24.43 -5.38 -68.82
N GLY A 380 -24.49 -6.23 -67.77
CA GLY A 380 -23.49 -7.27 -67.48
C GLY A 380 -23.75 -8.04 -66.17
N ALA A 381 -24.15 -9.31 -66.29
CA ALA A 381 -24.22 -10.47 -65.35
C ALA A 381 -24.17 -10.31 -63.80
N PRO A 382 -24.92 -11.15 -63.03
CA PRO A 382 -25.12 -10.99 -61.59
C PRO A 382 -23.99 -11.57 -60.73
N GLY A 383 -23.36 -10.73 -59.90
CA GLY A 383 -22.53 -11.16 -58.77
C GLY A 383 -23.26 -10.91 -57.45
N LEU A 384 -23.45 -11.96 -56.64
CA LEU A 384 -24.10 -11.90 -55.33
C LEU A 384 -23.38 -10.95 -54.36
N ILE A 385 -24.08 -9.92 -53.86
CA ILE A 385 -23.74 -9.28 -52.58
C ILE A 385 -24.83 -9.68 -51.58
N LYS A 386 -24.47 -10.52 -50.60
CA LYS A 386 -25.34 -10.87 -49.47
C LYS A 386 -25.30 -9.75 -48.43
N THR A 387 -26.38 -9.01 -48.29
CA THR A 387 -26.65 -8.18 -47.12
C THR A 387 -27.18 -9.08 -46.01
N VAL A 388 -26.48 -9.17 -44.87
CA VAL A 388 -26.97 -9.87 -43.67
C VAL A 388 -27.64 -8.84 -42.77
N THR A 389 -28.97 -8.91 -42.69
CA THR A 389 -29.78 -8.22 -41.68
C THR A 389 -29.76 -9.07 -40.41
N VAL A 390 -29.14 -8.60 -39.33
CA VAL A 390 -29.21 -9.28 -38.02
C VAL A 390 -30.42 -8.72 -37.28
N TYR A 391 -31.44 -9.56 -37.07
CA TYR A 391 -32.54 -9.27 -36.16
C TYR A 391 -32.10 -9.59 -34.72
N ALA A 392 -32.36 -8.68 -33.79
CA ALA A 392 -32.14 -8.89 -32.37
C ALA A 392 -33.10 -9.99 -31.85
N THR A 393 -32.56 -11.10 -31.36
CA THR A 393 -33.33 -12.14 -30.67
C THR A 393 -33.37 -11.89 -29.17
N ALA A 394 -34.56 -12.11 -28.61
CA ALA A 394 -34.96 -11.80 -27.24
C ALA A 394 -34.10 -12.48 -26.16
N THR A 395 -33.88 -11.73 -25.07
CA THR A 395 -33.36 -12.22 -23.78
C THR A 395 -34.29 -13.26 -23.16
N VAL A 396 -33.77 -14.46 -22.90
CA VAL A 396 -34.45 -15.49 -22.08
C VAL A 396 -34.04 -15.29 -20.63
N THR A 397 -35.01 -14.95 -19.78
CA THR A 397 -34.85 -14.93 -18.32
C THR A 397 -34.83 -16.36 -17.80
N ALA A 398 -33.68 -16.83 -17.30
CA ALA A 398 -33.60 -18.09 -16.58
C ALA A 398 -33.93 -17.86 -15.10
N THR A 399 -35.09 -18.34 -14.65
CA THR A 399 -35.47 -18.39 -13.23
C THR A 399 -34.96 -19.70 -12.64
N SER A 400 -34.01 -19.64 -11.69
CA SER A 400 -33.57 -20.82 -10.92
C SER A 400 -34.40 -20.95 -9.64
N THR A 401 -35.21 -21.99 -9.56
CA THR A 401 -35.88 -22.45 -8.33
C THR A 401 -34.94 -23.40 -7.57
N PHE A 402 -34.66 -23.11 -6.30
CA PHE A 402 -33.92 -24.00 -5.41
C PHE A 402 -34.90 -24.88 -4.63
N THR A 403 -34.69 -26.19 -4.62
CA THR A 403 -35.40 -27.15 -3.77
C THR A 403 -34.51 -27.52 -2.59
N THR A 404 -34.94 -27.19 -1.37
CA THR A 404 -34.28 -27.60 -0.12
C THR A 404 -34.76 -29.00 0.28
N THR A 405 -33.86 -29.98 0.31
CA THR A 405 -34.13 -31.31 0.88
C THR A 405 -33.51 -31.38 2.28
N GLY A 406 -34.37 -31.38 3.31
CA GLY A 406 -33.96 -31.61 4.69
C GLY A 406 -33.94 -33.11 5.01
N THR A 407 -32.84 -33.60 5.56
CA THR A 407 -32.73 -34.97 6.09
C THR A 407 -33.15 -34.96 7.56
N VAL A 408 -34.22 -35.67 7.89
CA VAL A 408 -34.63 -35.96 9.28
C VAL A 408 -33.87 -37.23 9.72
N ARG A 409 -33.10 -37.14 10.80
CA ARG A 409 -32.56 -38.32 11.49
C ARG A 409 -33.63 -38.87 12.43
N GLY A 410 -33.99 -40.14 12.24
CA GLY A 410 -34.64 -40.97 13.27
C GLY A 410 -33.62 -41.55 14.22
#